data_AF-A0A7V9TJN0-F1
#
_entry.id   AF-A0A7V9TJN0-F1
#
_cell.length_a   1.000
_cell.length_b   1.000
_cell.length_c   1.000
_cell.angle_alpha   90.00
_cell.angle_beta   90.00
_cell.angle_gamma   90.00
#
_symmetry.space_group_name_H-M   'P 1'
#
loop_
_entity.id
_entity.type
_entity.pdbx_description
1 polymer ?
#
loop_
_entity_poly.entity_id
_entity_poly.type
_entity_poly.pdbx_seq_one_letter_code
_entity_poly.pdbx_strand_id
1 'polypeptide(L)'
;MGQPKLETVAQRLVSSEDGTRWRVREAKAHNVPGAEAPACLIFDAGHVCRRVWHYPAEWIELPELSLLAIKEPPRWSHSTRSSYG
;
A
#
# COMPACT_ATOMS: atom_id res chain seq x y z
N MET A 1 26.69 -10.59 -2.84
CA MET A 1 25.32 -10.19 -3.26
C MET A 1 24.79 -9.21 -2.23
N GLY A 2 24.75 -7.91 -2.55
CA GLY A 2 24.16 -6.91 -1.67
C GLY A 2 22.65 -7.15 -1.60
N GLN A 3 22.10 -7.28 -0.40
CA GLN A 3 20.65 -7.33 -0.23
C GLN A 3 20.04 -6.10 -0.93
N PRO A 4 18.99 -6.25 -1.76
CA PRO A 4 18.33 -5.09 -2.36
C PRO A 4 17.76 -4.26 -1.21
N LYS A 5 18.44 -3.16 -0.91
CA LYS A 5 18.04 -2.25 0.16
C LYS A 5 16.89 -1.44 -0.39
N LEU A 6 15.67 -1.79 -0.02
CA LEU A 6 14.49 -0.96 -0.25
C LEU A 6 14.77 0.42 0.37
N GLU A 7 15.10 1.38 -0.49
CA GLU A 7 15.36 2.74 -0.06
C GLU A 7 14.01 3.39 0.28
N THR A 8 13.85 3.76 1.54
CA THR A 8 12.65 4.47 1.98
C THR A 8 12.76 5.94 1.58
N VAL A 9 11.84 6.40 0.74
CA VAL A 9 11.79 7.78 0.24
C VAL A 9 11.09 8.68 1.25
N ALA A 10 9.94 8.21 1.73
CA ALA A 10 9.10 8.93 2.66
C ALA A 10 8.39 7.94 3.57
N GLN A 11 8.04 8.38 4.78
CA GLN A 11 7.31 7.59 5.75
C GLN A 11 6.36 8.46 6.56
N ARG A 12 5.22 7.88 6.95
CA ARG A 12 4.21 8.50 7.79
C ARG A 12 3.59 7.46 8.71
N LEU A 13 3.34 7.86 9.95
CA LEU A 13 2.53 7.08 10.89
C LEU A 13 1.09 7.56 10.79
N VAL A 14 0.17 6.61 10.66
CA VAL A 14 -1.28 6.88 10.65
C VAL A 14 -1.99 5.94 11.62
N SER A 15 -3.08 6.43 12.20
CA SER A 15 -3.91 5.65 13.12
C SER A 15 -5.21 5.24 12.42
N SER A 16 -5.55 3.95 12.49
CA SER A 16 -6.88 3.46 12.10
C SER A 16 -7.90 3.83 13.16
N GLU A 17 -9.18 3.84 12.78
CA GLU A 17 -10.30 4.06 13.71
C GLU A 17 -10.34 3.01 14.83
N ASP A 18 -9.88 1.77 14.54
CA ASP A 18 -9.74 0.69 15.50
C ASP A 18 -8.56 0.85 16.48
N GLY A 19 -7.85 1.99 16.44
CA GLY A 19 -6.66 2.27 17.25
C GLY A 19 -5.38 1.60 16.76
N THR A 20 -5.42 0.89 15.63
CA THR A 20 -4.23 0.26 15.03
C THR A 20 -3.31 1.31 14.43
N ARG A 21 -2.04 1.30 14.80
CA ARG A 21 -1.02 2.19 14.23
C ARG A 21 -0.35 1.55 13.03
N TRP A 22 -0.43 2.24 11.89
CA TRP A 22 0.19 1.82 10.65
C TRP A 22 1.36 2.74 10.31
N ARG A 23 2.52 2.13 10.08
CA ARG A 23 3.67 2.78 9.47
C ARG A 23 3.57 2.60 7.97
N VAL A 24 3.24 3.69 7.29
CA VAL A 24 3.18 3.75 5.83
C VAL A 24 4.51 4.31 5.34
N ARG A 25 5.18 3.58 4.46
CA ARG A 25 6.46 4.01 3.88
C ARG A 25 6.49 3.78 2.39
N GLU A 26 6.97 4.76 1.66
CA GLU A 26 7.28 4.62 0.24
C GLU A 26 8.69 4.07 0.11
N ALA A 27 8.80 2.95 -0.61
CA ALA A 27 10.06 2.28 -0.85
C ALA A 27 10.32 2.16 -2.35
N LYS A 28 11.50 2.62 -2.80
CA LYS A 28 11.96 2.41 -4.17
C LYS A 28 12.29 0.94 -4.39
N ALA A 29 11.71 0.37 -5.44
CA ALA A 29 11.83 -1.04 -5.81
C ALA A 29 12.65 -1.25 -7.10
N HIS A 30 13.39 -0.23 -7.55
CA HIS A 30 14.15 -0.23 -8.82
C HIS A 30 15.16 -1.39 -8.99
N ASN A 31 15.55 -2.06 -7.90
CA ASN A 31 16.47 -3.22 -7.90
C ASN A 31 15.84 -4.50 -7.33
N VAL A 32 14.51 -4.57 -7.24
CA VAL A 32 13.80 -5.76 -6.71
C VAL A 32 13.30 -6.62 -7.88
N PRO A 33 13.78 -7.88 -8.01
CA PRO A 33 13.26 -8.80 -9.01
C PRO A 33 11.75 -9.03 -8.81
N GLY A 34 10.95 -8.84 -9.86
CA GLY A 34 9.48 -8.97 -9.80
C GLY A 34 8.75 -7.73 -9.29
N ALA A 35 9.38 -6.55 -9.30
CA ALA A 35 8.69 -5.29 -9.02
C ALA A 35 7.72 -4.92 -10.14
N GLU A 36 6.45 -4.66 -9.79
CA GLU A 36 5.42 -4.21 -10.72
C GLU A 36 5.55 -2.72 -11.07
N ALA A 37 6.23 -1.94 -10.21
CA ALA A 37 6.44 -0.51 -10.35
C ALA A 37 7.79 -0.06 -9.73
N PRO A 38 8.33 1.12 -10.10
CA PRO A 38 9.62 1.62 -9.60
C PRO A 38 9.62 1.95 -8.10
N ALA A 39 8.45 2.14 -7.49
CA ALA A 39 8.27 2.36 -6.06
C ALA A 39 6.96 1.72 -5.58
N CYS A 40 6.88 1.42 -4.29
CA CYS A 40 5.70 0.86 -3.64
C CYS A 40 5.46 1.49 -2.27
N LEU A 41 4.20 1.57 -1.86
CA LEU A 41 3.84 1.84 -0.47
C LEU A 41 3.81 0.54 0.33
N ILE A 42 4.39 0.58 1.52
CA ILE A 42 4.40 -0.51 2.48
C ILE A 42 3.65 -0.03 3.72
N PHE A 43 2.57 -0.72 4.05
CA PHE A 43 1.78 -0.54 5.26
C PHE A 43 2.19 -1.60 6.26
N ASP A 44 2.77 -1.20 7.37
CA ASP A 44 3.26 -2.08 8.44
C ASP A 44 2.59 -1.73 9.77
N ALA A 45 1.89 -2.68 10.38
CA ALA A 45 1.35 -2.55 11.74
C ALA A 45 2.01 -3.53 12.73
N GLY A 46 3.22 -4.00 12.42
CA GLY A 46 4.02 -4.91 13.23
C GLY A 46 3.62 -6.38 13.12
N HIS A 47 2.32 -6.68 13.07
CA HIS A 47 1.78 -8.03 12.89
C HIS A 47 1.27 -8.29 11.46
N VAL A 48 1.13 -7.23 10.67
CA VAL A 48 0.66 -7.29 9.28
C VAL A 48 1.47 -6.32 8.43
N CYS A 49 1.92 -6.81 7.27
CA CYS A 49 2.59 -6.03 6.25
C CYS A 49 1.82 -6.15 4.94
N ARG A 50 1.48 -5.02 4.32
CA ARG A 50 0.86 -4.97 2.99
C ARG A 50 1.67 -4.07 2.07
N ARG A 51 1.80 -4.48 0.81
CA ARG A 51 2.48 -3.73 -0.23
C ARG A 51 1.48 -3.29 -1.28
N VAL A 52 1.54 -2.03 -1.66
CA VAL A 52 0.68 -1.43 -2.67
C VAL A 52 1.56 -0.79 -3.74
N TRP A 53 1.38 -1.22 -4.99
CA TRP A 53 2.12 -0.70 -6.14
C TRP A 53 1.40 0.47 -6.82
N HIS A 54 0.08 0.56 -6.66
CA HIS A 54 -0.75 1.61 -7.24
C HIS A 54 -1.26 2.56 -6.14
N TYR A 55 -0.70 3.78 -6.12
CA TYR A 55 -1.05 4.81 -5.15
C TYR A 55 -0.87 6.18 -5.79
N PRO A 56 -1.59 7.22 -5.31
CA PRO A 56 -1.44 8.57 -5.81
C PRO A 56 -0.09 9.16 -5.37
N ALA A 57 0.49 10.04 -6.20
CA ALA A 57 1.76 10.70 -5.88
C ALA A 57 1.69 11.52 -4.58
N GLU A 58 0.52 12.08 -4.28
CA GLU A 58 0.25 12.91 -3.10
C GLU A 58 -0.19 12.07 -1.88
N TRP A 59 0.16 10.78 -1.83
CA TRP A 59 -0.25 9.87 -0.75
C TRP A 59 0.10 10.40 0.65
N ILE A 60 1.21 11.14 0.77
CA ILE A 60 1.70 11.67 2.04
C ILE A 60 0.79 12.76 2.61
N GLU A 61 0.06 13.46 1.75
CA GLU A 61 -0.87 14.54 2.09
C GLU A 61 -2.30 14.02 2.29
N LEU A 62 -2.57 12.77 1.91
CA LEU A 62 -3.90 12.19 2.05
C LEU A 62 -4.35 12.13 3.52
N PRO A 63 -5.67 12.28 3.77
CA PRO A 63 -6.26 11.96 5.06
C PRO A 63 -5.95 10.50 5.45
N GLU A 64 -5.80 10.24 6.75
CA GLU A 64 -5.45 8.90 7.26
C GLU A 64 -6.44 7.83 6.78
N LEU A 65 -7.75 8.13 6.78
CA LEU A 65 -8.79 7.22 6.29
C LEU A 65 -8.61 6.89 4.80
N SER A 66 -8.36 7.89 3.96
CA SER A 66 -8.13 7.70 2.53
C SER A 66 -6.85 6.93 2.27
N LEU A 67 -5.78 7.22 3.03
CA LEU A 67 -4.51 6.51 2.92
C LEU A 67 -4.66 5.04 3.34
N LEU A 68 -5.40 4.78 4.42
CA LEU A 68 -5.69 3.42 4.86
C LEU A 68 -6.59 2.67 3.88
N ALA A 69 -7.52 3.32 3.19
CA ALA A 69 -8.36 2.67 2.18
C ALA A 69 -7.53 2.09 1.01
N ILE A 70 -6.39 2.70 0.67
CA ILE A 70 -5.48 2.22 -0.41
C ILE A 70 -4.88 0.84 -0.09
N LYS A 71 -4.71 0.50 1.20
CA LYS A 71 -4.13 -0.80 1.63
C LYS A 71 -5.06 -1.98 1.33
N GLU A 72 -6.33 -1.72 1.06
CA GLU A 72 -7.31 -2.74 0.75
C GLU A 72 -7.28 -2.92 -0.77
N PRO A 73 -7.19 -4.17 -1.27
CA PRO A 73 -7.37 -4.38 -2.70
C PRO A 73 -8.72 -3.75 -3.08
N PRO A 74 -8.87 -3.18 -4.29
CA PRO A 74 -10.19 -2.81 -4.76
C PRO A 74 -11.04 -4.05 -4.54
N ARG A 75 -12.06 -3.93 -3.67
CA ARG A 75 -13.08 -4.95 -3.57
C ARG A 75 -13.69 -4.89 -4.94
N TRP A 76 -13.19 -5.72 -5.86
CA TRP A 76 -13.86 -5.99 -7.11
C TRP A 76 -15.14 -6.63 -6.64
N SER A 77 -16.15 -5.78 -6.39
CA SER A 77 -17.51 -6.21 -6.29
C SER A 77 -17.69 -6.98 -7.58
N HIS A 78 -17.78 -8.31 -7.47
CA HIS A 78 -18.36 -9.11 -8.52
C HIS A 78 -19.77 -8.55 -8.70
N SER A 79 -19.89 -7.52 -9.54
CA SER A 79 -21.16 -7.06 -10.06
C SER A 79 -21.61 -8.18 -10.98
N THR A 80 -22.32 -9.14 -10.38
CA THR A 80 -23.50 -9.78 -10.95
C THR A 80 -23.53 -9.80 -12.47
N ARG A 81 -22.89 -10.80 -13.07
CA ARG A 81 -23.32 -11.21 -14.40
C ARG A 81 -24.57 -12.08 -14.23
N SER A 82 -25.68 -11.38 -14.36
CA SER A 82 -27.04 -11.81 -14.71
C SER A 82 -27.22 -13.27 -15.10
N SER A 83 -28.19 -13.89 -14.42
CA SER A 83 -28.92 -15.07 -14.88
C SER A 83 -29.29 -14.91 -16.35
N TYR A 84 -28.86 -15.83 -17.21
CA TYR A 84 -29.51 -16.03 -18.51
C TYR A 84 -30.78 -16.83 -18.24
N GLY A 85 -31.92 -16.23 -18.56
CA GLY A 85 -33.19 -16.94 -18.77
C GLY A 85 -33.27 -17.51 -20.18
#